data_AF-A0A7C3M4W3-F1
#
_entry.id   AF-A0A7C3M4W3-F1
#
_cell.length_a   1.000
_cell.length_b   1.000
_cell.length_c   1.000
_cell.angle_alpha   90.00
_cell.angle_beta   90.00
_cell.angle_gamma   90.00
#
_symmetry.space_group_name_H-M   'P 1'
#
loop_
_entity.id
_entity.type
_entity.pdbx_description
1 polymer ?
#
loop_
_entity_poly.entity_id
_entity_poly.type
_entity_poly.pdbx_seq_one_letter_code
_entity_poly.pdbx_strand_id
1 'polypeptide(L)' 'RFNGSMRREFFNAYLFDTLDEVREAARVWIDDYNYNRPHKFLGKLSPIEYLKKYYLEQSYST' A
#
# COMPACT_ATOMS: atom_id res chain seq x y z
N ARG A 1 6.89 3.72 6.78
CA ARG A 1 7.31 2.94 5.59
C ARG A 1 6.70 3.50 4.29
N PHE A 2 5.38 3.74 4.26
CA PHE A 2 4.64 4.24 3.09
C PHE A 2 5.28 5.45 2.40
N ASN A 3 5.33 6.62 3.05
CA ASN A 3 5.85 7.87 2.46
C ASN A 3 7.27 7.72 1.87
N GLY A 4 8.13 6.95 2.55
CA GLY A 4 9.49 6.69 2.07
C GLY A 4 9.52 5.83 0.81
N SER A 5 8.66 4.82 0.72
CA SER A 5 8.51 4.01 -0.49
C SER A 5 7.86 4.79 -1.62
N MET A 6 6.79 5.54 -1.36
CA MET A 6 6.13 6.35 -2.39
C MET A 6 7.09 7.37 -3.00
N ARG A 7 7.92 8.03 -2.18
CA ARG A 7 8.95 8.93 -2.71
C ARG A 7 9.96 8.22 -3.62
N ARG A 8 10.54 7.11 -3.16
CA ARG A 8 11.63 6.44 -3.90
C ARG A 8 11.17 5.61 -5.10
N GLU A 9 10.00 5.00 -5.01
CA GLU A 9 9.53 3.99 -5.97
C GLU A 9 8.49 4.55 -6.94
N PHE A 10 7.80 5.63 -6.56
CA PHE A 10 6.80 6.29 -7.41
C PHE A 10 7.30 7.65 -7.87
N PHE A 11 7.44 8.63 -6.97
CA PHE A 11 7.78 10.01 -7.38
C PHE A 11 9.17 10.17 -7.99
N ASN A 12 10.15 9.35 -7.60
CA ASN A 12 11.49 9.39 -8.19
C ASN A 12 11.62 8.56 -9.48
N ALA A 13 10.63 7.72 -9.79
CA ALA A 13 10.69 6.79 -10.93
C ALA A 13 9.98 7.34 -12.19
N TYR A 14 9.01 8.23 -12.00
CA TYR A 14 8.17 8.77 -13.05
C TYR A 14 8.21 10.30 -13.06
N LEU A 15 8.23 10.88 -14.25
CA LEU A 15 7.97 12.30 -14.48
C LEU A 15 6.57 12.42 -15.09
N PHE A 16 5.77 13.35 -14.60
CA PHE A 16 4.40 13.56 -15.05
C PHE A 16 4.23 15.01 -15.49
N ASP A 17 3.48 15.22 -16.56
CA ASP A 17 3.25 16.54 -17.12
C ASP A 17 1.99 17.20 -16.52
N THR A 18 1.06 16.39 -16.04
CA THR A 18 -0.19 16.88 -15.44
C THR A 18 -0.49 16.24 -14.09
N LEU A 19 -1.30 16.95 -13.27
CA LEU A 19 -1.76 16.40 -12.00
C LEU A 19 -2.70 15.19 -12.16
N ASP A 20 -3.42 15.12 -13.27
CA ASP A 20 -4.36 14.02 -13.52
C ASP A 20 -3.63 12.71 -13.80
N GLU A 21 -2.52 12.76 -14.53
CA GLU A 21 -1.61 11.61 -14.70
C GLU A 21 -1.05 11.13 -13.35
N VAL A 22 -0.60 12.07 -12.50
CA VAL A 22 -0.09 11.74 -11.16
C VAL A 22 -1.17 11.05 -10.34
N ARG A 23 -2.41 11.55 -10.37
CA ARG A 23 -3.53 11.00 -9.59
C ARG A 23 -3.86 9.58 -10.02
N GLU A 24 -3.94 9.33 -11.32
CA GLU A 24 -4.26 7.99 -11.83
C GLU A 24 -3.15 6.99 -11.51
N ALA A 25 -1.90 7.35 -11.79
CA ALA A 25 -0.77 6.49 -11.50
C ALA A 25 -0.60 6.26 -9.98
N ALA A 26 -0.86 7.28 -9.15
CA ALA A 26 -0.81 7.15 -7.70
C ALA A 26 -1.91 6.22 -7.18
N ARG A 27 -3.11 6.25 -7.77
CA ARG A 27 -4.20 5.33 -7.40
C ARG A 27 -3.77 3.88 -7.60
N VAL A 28 -3.24 3.56 -8.79
CA VAL A 28 -2.75 2.21 -9.11
C VAL A 28 -1.64 1.79 -8.14
N TRP A 29 -0.69 2.68 -7.86
CA TRP A 29 0.41 2.38 -6.94
C TRP A 29 -0.05 2.16 -5.49
N ILE A 30 -1.02 2.96 -5.02
CA ILE A 30 -1.59 2.86 -3.68
C ILE A 30 -2.37 1.54 -3.54
N ASP A 31 -3.15 1.17 -4.56
CA ASP A 31 -3.88 -0.09 -4.57
C ASP A 31 -2.90 -1.27 -4.51
N ASP A 32 -1.83 -1.28 -5.32
CA ASP A 32 -0.82 -2.33 -5.25
C ASP A 32 -0.12 -2.38 -3.87
N TYR A 33 0.27 -1.23 -3.33
CA TYR A 33 0.88 -1.13 -2.01
C TYR A 33 -0.03 -1.71 -0.91
N ASN A 34 -1.32 -1.41 -0.95
CA ASN A 34 -2.26 -1.79 0.11
C ASN A 34 -2.75 -3.23 0.00
N TYR A 35 -2.91 -3.75 -1.21
CA TYR A 35 -3.51 -5.07 -1.43
C TYR A 35 -2.47 -6.17 -1.66
N ASN A 36 -1.36 -5.88 -2.34
CA ASN A 36 -0.46 -6.92 -2.83
C ASN A 36 0.92 -6.90 -2.16
N ARG A 37 1.37 -5.74 -1.68
CA ARG A 37 2.77 -5.58 -1.26
C ARG A 37 3.05 -6.26 0.10
N PRO A 38 4.01 -7.19 0.21
CA PRO A 38 4.32 -7.83 1.48
C PRO A 38 5.19 -6.93 2.39
N HIS A 39 4.82 -6.84 3.67
CA HIS A 39 5.57 -6.08 4.68
C HIS A 39 6.19 -7.01 5.72
N LYS A 40 7.54 -6.99 5.84
CA LYS A 40 8.27 -7.83 6.82
C LYS A 40 7.75 -7.66 8.25
N PHE A 41 7.45 -6.41 8.65
CA PHE A 41 6.90 -6.10 9.98
C PHE A 41 5.45 -6.55 10.19
N LEU A 42 4.70 -6.79 9.11
CA LEU A 42 3.33 -7.34 9.15
C LEU A 42 3.33 -8.85 8.90
N GLY A 43 4.46 -9.54 9.12
CA GLY A 43 4.55 -10.99 8.86
C GLY A 43 4.49 -11.36 7.38
N LYS A 44 5.00 -10.48 6.50
CA LYS A 44 4.91 -10.59 5.02
C LYS A 44 3.50 -10.42 4.44
N LEU A 45 2.55 -9.92 5.23
CA LEU A 45 1.22 -9.55 4.73
C LEU A 45 1.22 -8.14 4.13
N SER A 46 0.28 -7.91 3.21
CA SER A 46 -0.11 -6.57 2.80
C SER A 46 -0.89 -5.85 3.91
N PRO A 47 -1.00 -4.51 3.86
CA PRO A 47 -1.79 -3.76 4.83
C PRO A 47 -3.23 -4.26 4.96
N ILE A 48 -3.89 -4.57 3.82
CA ILE A 48 -5.27 -5.08 3.83
C ILE A 48 -5.35 -6.51 4.38
N GLU A 49 -4.41 -7.38 4.02
CA GLU A 49 -4.37 -8.74 4.58
C GLU A 49 -4.16 -8.73 6.09
N TYR A 50 -3.26 -7.88 6.57
CA TYR A 50 -3.03 -7.69 8.00
C TYR A 50 -4.30 -7.19 8.72
N LEU A 51 -5.00 -6.21 8.12
CA LEU A 51 -6.24 -5.68 8.68
C LEU A 51 -7.34 -6.74 8.75
N LYS A 52 -7.51 -7.55 7.69
CA LYS A 52 -8.46 -8.66 7.68
C LYS A 52 -8.16 -9.68 8.76
N LYS A 53 -6.88 -10.05 8.92
CA LYS A 53 -6.43 -10.96 9.97
C LYS A 53 -6.74 -10.41 11.36
N TYR A 54 -6.43 -9.13 11.60
CA TYR A 54 -6.69 -8.47 12.88
C TYR A 54 -8.17 -8.49 13.27
N TYR A 55 -9.08 -8.18 12.34
CA TYR A 55 -10.53 -8.23 12.62
C TYR A 55 -11.03 -9.66 12.82
N LEU A 56 -10.50 -10.61 12.07
CA LEU A 56 -10.84 -12.02 12.21
C LEU A 56 -10.44 -12.54 13.60
N GLU A 57 -9.23 -12.23 14.05
CA GLU A 57 -8.74 -12.59 15.40
C GLU A 57 -9.59 -11.99 16.51
N GLN A 58 -10.08 -10.75 16.35
CA GLN A 58 -11.01 -10.15 17.32
C GLN A 58 -12.39 -10.81 17.32
N SER A 59 -12.90 -11.20 16.14
CA SER A 59 -14.21 -11.85 16.03
C SER A 59 -14.27 -13.22 16.71
N TYR A 60 -13.13 -13.91 16.81
CA TYR A 60 -13.01 -15.19 17.52
C TYR A 60 -12.72 -15.06 19.02
N SER A 61 -12.50 -13.83 19.50
CA SER A 61 -12.21 -13.55 20.91
C SER A 61 -13.44 -13.05 21.70
N THR A 62 -14.63 -13.05 21.07
CA THR A 62 -15.93 -12.74 21.68
C THR A 62 -16.69 -14.03 21.95
#